data_AF-A0A7V0ZK60-F1
#
_entry.id   AF-A0A7V0ZK60-F1
#
_cell.length_a   1.000
_cell.length_b   1.000
_cell.length_c   1.000
_cell.angle_alpha   90.00
_cell.angle_beta   90.00
_cell.angle_gamma   90.00
#
_symmetry.space_group_name_H-M   'P 1'
#
loop_
_entity.id
_entity.type
_entity.pdbx_description
1 polymer ?
#
loop_
_entity_poly.entity_id
_entity_poly.type
_entity_poly.pdbx_seq_one_letter_code
_entity_poly.pdbx_strand_id
1 'polypeptide(L)'
;MSEKRFTEQMKAYGQWKKDLIVNIGDYQKWLDANGMSSPEDELHIYESLASLRSDHLTIAFVAEFARGKTELINAIFFSEYDRRLLPSEAGRTTMCPTELFYDSEHQHAYIRLLPIETRLNDTSIAEYKEDPIHWTSMELDLENPDNMAEAFQEIVKVKAVPAEEAIKLGLYDESDTHLNNP
;
A
#
# COMPACT_ATOMS: atom_id res chain seq x y z
N MET A 1 -9.67 -7.84 21.32
CA MET A 1 -8.73 -8.98 21.52
C MET A 1 -8.19 -9.56 20.20
N SER A 2 -8.98 -9.61 19.11
CA SER A 2 -8.52 -10.17 17.82
C SER A 2 -7.54 -9.27 17.04
N GLU A 3 -7.74 -7.95 17.00
CA GLU A 3 -6.82 -7.01 16.30
C GLU A 3 -5.40 -7.04 16.85
N LYS A 4 -5.25 -6.99 18.18
CA LYS A 4 -3.93 -7.05 18.83
C LYS A 4 -3.15 -8.29 18.38
N ARG A 5 -3.84 -9.43 18.25
CA ARG A 5 -3.24 -10.67 17.76
C ARG A 5 -2.76 -10.58 16.31
N PHE A 6 -3.48 -9.89 15.42
CA PHE A 6 -3.06 -9.72 14.03
C PHE A 6 -1.80 -8.84 13.93
N THR A 7 -1.81 -7.67 14.57
CA THR A 7 -0.65 -6.76 14.60
C THR A 7 0.57 -7.41 15.27
N GLU A 8 0.36 -8.16 16.35
CA GLU A 8 1.41 -8.94 17.01
C GLU A 8 2.00 -10.02 16.10
N GLN A 9 1.16 -10.76 15.36
CA GLN A 9 1.62 -11.76 14.40
C GLN A 9 2.43 -11.13 13.25
N MET A 10 2.00 -9.98 12.74
CA MET A 10 2.73 -9.23 11.72
C MET A 10 4.10 -8.78 12.22
N LYS A 11 4.16 -8.23 13.44
CA LYS A 11 5.42 -7.84 14.08
C LYS A 11 6.33 -9.05 14.32
N ALA A 12 5.77 -10.16 14.80
CA ALA A 12 6.51 -11.39 15.06
C ALA A 12 7.09 -11.99 13.77
N TYR A 13 6.33 -12.02 12.68
CA TYR A 13 6.81 -12.47 11.38
C TYR A 13 7.94 -11.56 10.85
N GLY A 14 7.76 -10.23 10.94
CA GLY A 14 8.80 -9.28 10.56
C GLY A 14 10.09 -9.43 11.37
N GLN A 15 9.98 -9.70 12.68
CA GLN A 15 11.13 -9.96 13.54
C GLN A 15 11.81 -11.28 13.20
N TRP A 16 11.04 -12.38 13.09
CA TRP A 16 11.56 -13.69 12.69
C TRP A 16 12.34 -13.62 11.39
N LYS A 17 11.83 -12.88 10.39
CA LYS A 17 12.49 -12.68 9.11
C LYS A 17 13.83 -11.95 9.24
N LYS A 18 13.88 -10.90 10.06
CA LYS A 18 15.13 -10.17 10.35
C LYS A 18 16.15 -11.09 11.04
N ASP A 19 15.72 -11.85 12.03
CA ASP A 19 16.57 -12.77 12.77
C ASP A 19 17.12 -13.87 11.84
N LEU A 20 16.29 -14.40 10.93
CA LEU A 20 16.70 -15.38 9.94
C LEU A 20 17.78 -14.84 8.99
N ILE A 21 17.62 -13.60 8.50
CA ILE A 21 18.61 -12.93 7.65
C ILE A 21 19.95 -12.78 8.38
N VAL A 22 19.92 -12.36 9.65
CA VAL A 22 21.12 -12.23 10.48
C VAL A 22 21.79 -13.59 10.67
N ASN A 23 21.03 -14.62 11.05
CA ASN A 23 21.55 -15.96 11.31
C ASN A 23 22.18 -16.59 10.05
N ILE A 24 21.57 -16.43 8.88
CA ILE A 24 22.14 -16.90 7.61
C ILE A 24 23.44 -16.14 7.29
N GLY A 25 23.48 -14.83 7.51
CA GLY A 25 24.69 -14.03 7.31
C GLY A 25 25.83 -14.42 8.26
N ASP A 26 25.51 -14.74 9.51
CA ASP A 26 26.51 -15.21 10.48
C ASP A 26 26.99 -16.64 10.16
N TYR A 27 26.11 -17.50 9.64
CA TYR A 27 26.49 -18.80 9.11
C TYR A 27 27.46 -18.68 7.93
N GLN A 28 27.21 -17.75 7.00
CA GLN A 28 28.13 -17.47 5.88
C GLN A 28 29.53 -17.08 6.38
N LYS A 29 29.60 -16.09 7.30
CA LYS A 29 30.88 -15.67 7.90
C LYS A 29 31.62 -16.82 8.58
N TRP A 30 30.87 -17.73 9.23
CA TRP A 30 31.45 -18.90 9.87
C TRP A 30 32.02 -19.89 8.84
N LEU A 31 31.32 -20.15 7.72
CA LEU A 31 31.83 -20.99 6.63
C LEU A 31 33.14 -20.42 6.06
N ASP A 32 33.16 -19.12 5.79
CA ASP A 32 34.32 -18.42 5.25
C ASP A 32 35.52 -18.51 6.21
N ALA A 33 35.28 -18.26 7.50
CA ALA A 33 36.32 -18.33 8.53
C ALA A 33 36.93 -19.73 8.71
N ASN A 34 36.19 -20.78 8.35
CA ASN A 34 36.65 -22.17 8.44
C ASN A 34 37.13 -22.74 7.09
N GLY A 35 37.13 -21.94 6.02
CA GLY A 35 37.49 -22.41 4.67
C GLY A 35 36.55 -23.52 4.15
N MET A 36 35.30 -23.51 4.63
CA MET A 36 34.26 -24.48 4.27
C MET A 36 33.28 -23.94 3.23
N SER A 37 33.47 -22.70 2.79
CA SER A 37 32.65 -22.04 1.77
C SER A 37 33.15 -22.40 0.37
N SER A 38 32.21 -22.79 -0.51
CA SER A 38 32.48 -22.89 -1.94
C SER A 38 31.77 -21.74 -2.70
N PRO A 39 32.21 -21.40 -3.92
CA PRO A 39 31.54 -20.37 -4.73
C PRO A 39 30.05 -20.67 -4.99
N GLU A 40 29.66 -21.94 -5.02
CA GLU A 40 28.26 -22.36 -5.16
C GLU A 40 27.46 -22.08 -3.89
N ASP A 41 28.04 -22.36 -2.72
CA ASP A 41 27.42 -22.06 -1.41
C ASP A 41 27.24 -20.54 -1.23
N GLU A 42 28.26 -19.75 -1.57
CA GLU A 42 28.19 -18.28 -1.51
C GLU A 42 27.05 -17.72 -2.36
N LEU A 43 26.89 -18.24 -3.59
CA LEU A 43 25.83 -17.81 -4.49
C LEU A 43 24.45 -18.18 -3.95
N HIS A 44 24.27 -19.41 -3.46
CA HIS A 44 23.00 -19.85 -2.88
C HIS A 44 22.60 -19.06 -1.64
N ILE A 45 23.56 -18.77 -0.76
CA ILE A 45 23.33 -17.93 0.41
C ILE A 45 22.95 -16.51 -0.03
N TYR A 46 23.66 -15.95 -1.01
CA TYR A 46 23.38 -14.62 -1.55
C TYR A 46 21.94 -14.54 -2.12
N GLU A 47 21.54 -15.48 -2.96
CA GLU A 47 20.19 -15.55 -3.54
C GLU A 47 19.12 -15.74 -2.47
N SER A 48 19.37 -16.59 -1.48
CA SER A 48 18.45 -16.82 -0.36
C SER A 48 18.25 -15.55 0.46
N LEU A 49 19.34 -14.84 0.77
CA LEU A 49 19.29 -13.55 1.46
C LEU A 49 18.59 -12.48 0.63
N ALA A 50 18.80 -12.44 -0.69
CA ALA A 50 18.13 -11.51 -1.59
C ALA A 50 16.62 -11.78 -1.64
N SER A 51 16.21 -13.05 -1.78
CA SER A 51 14.80 -13.47 -1.77
C SER A 51 14.14 -13.18 -0.43
N LEU A 52 14.84 -13.44 0.69
CA LEU A 52 14.34 -13.04 2.00
C LEU A 52 14.17 -11.53 2.05
N ARG A 53 15.16 -10.72 1.64
CA ARG A 53 15.03 -9.24 1.71
C ARG A 53 13.85 -8.71 0.91
N SER A 54 13.58 -9.24 -0.28
CA SER A 54 12.48 -8.80 -1.16
C SER A 54 11.10 -9.38 -0.82
N ASP A 55 11.01 -10.35 0.10
CA ASP A 55 9.72 -10.97 0.45
C ASP A 55 8.79 -9.97 1.17
N HIS A 56 7.54 -9.85 0.72
CA HIS A 56 6.55 -8.97 1.30
C HIS A 56 5.24 -9.71 1.53
N LEU A 57 4.66 -9.57 2.72
CA LEU A 57 3.30 -10.06 2.94
C LEU A 57 2.31 -9.16 2.19
N THR A 58 1.66 -9.74 1.19
CA THR A 58 0.62 -9.05 0.40
C THR A 58 -0.76 -9.49 0.88
N ILE A 59 -1.61 -8.53 1.23
CA ILE A 59 -3.00 -8.76 1.64
C ILE A 59 -3.93 -8.10 0.63
N ALA A 60 -4.78 -8.90 -0.02
CA ALA A 60 -5.75 -8.41 -0.99
C ALA A 60 -7.15 -8.29 -0.36
N PHE A 61 -7.68 -7.06 -0.30
CA PHE A 61 -9.04 -6.80 0.15
C PHE A 61 -10.00 -6.74 -1.05
N VAL A 62 -10.70 -7.84 -1.31
CA VAL A 62 -11.68 -7.96 -2.39
C VAL A 62 -13.08 -7.88 -1.83
N ALA A 63 -13.90 -6.97 -2.36
CA ALA A 63 -15.33 -6.87 -2.06
C ALA A 63 -16.05 -6.16 -3.21
N GLU A 64 -17.38 -6.22 -3.21
CA GLU A 64 -18.20 -5.44 -4.13
C GLU A 64 -18.11 -3.92 -3.82
N PHE A 65 -18.63 -3.10 -4.72
CA PHE A 65 -18.65 -1.65 -4.60
C PHE A 65 -19.33 -1.20 -3.28
N ALA A 66 -18.72 -0.23 -2.60
CA ALA A 66 -19.23 0.38 -1.35
C ALA A 66 -19.50 -0.57 -0.15
N ARG A 67 -18.96 -1.80 -0.14
CA ARG A 67 -19.14 -2.76 0.99
C ARG A 67 -18.06 -2.66 2.08
N GLY A 68 -17.78 -1.46 2.57
CA GLY A 68 -17.00 -1.27 3.81
C GLY A 68 -15.51 -1.65 3.77
N LYS A 69 -14.89 -1.78 2.58
CA LYS A 69 -13.44 -2.08 2.45
C LYS A 69 -12.57 -1.07 3.20
N THR A 70 -12.87 0.21 3.06
CA THR A 70 -12.15 1.29 3.74
C THR A 70 -12.31 1.22 5.26
N GLU A 71 -13.49 0.85 5.75
CA GLU A 71 -13.71 0.69 7.20
C GLU A 71 -12.93 -0.51 7.76
N LEU A 72 -12.81 -1.60 6.99
CA LEU A 72 -11.98 -2.74 7.37
C LEU A 72 -10.49 -2.35 7.42
N ILE A 73 -10.01 -1.56 6.45
CA ILE A 73 -8.63 -1.05 6.46
C ILE A 73 -8.40 -0.15 7.69
N ASN A 74 -9.34 0.75 7.99
CA ASN A 74 -9.28 1.56 9.21
C ASN A 74 -9.20 0.71 10.48
N ALA A 75 -10.06 -0.29 10.60
CA ALA A 75 -10.09 -1.17 11.75
C ALA A 75 -8.79 -1.98 11.88
N ILE A 76 -8.18 -2.43 10.78
CA ILE A 76 -6.97 -3.27 10.87
C ILE A 76 -5.71 -2.44 11.13
N PHE A 77 -5.56 -1.29 10.45
CA PHE A 77 -4.28 -0.56 10.40
C PHE A 77 -4.28 0.75 11.18
N PHE A 78 -5.45 1.30 11.49
CA PHE A 78 -5.59 2.65 12.04
C PHE A 78 -6.37 2.71 13.35
N SER A 79 -6.68 1.57 13.97
CA SER A 79 -7.46 1.52 15.21
C SER A 79 -6.77 2.10 16.43
N GLU A 80 -5.44 2.23 16.40
CA GLU A 80 -4.66 2.91 17.45
C GLU A 80 -4.79 4.43 17.37
N TYR A 81 -5.23 4.97 16.23
CA TYR A 81 -5.61 6.36 16.12
C TYR A 81 -7.06 6.46 16.60
N ASP A 82 -7.34 7.27 17.62
CA ASP A 82 -8.68 7.48 18.20
C ASP A 82 -9.65 8.24 17.25
N ARG A 83 -9.46 8.08 15.93
CA ARG A 83 -10.20 8.75 14.86
C ARG A 83 -10.09 7.96 13.56
N ARG A 84 -11.05 8.18 12.66
CA ARG A 84 -11.05 7.59 11.31
C ARG A 84 -10.05 8.32 10.43
N LEU A 85 -9.00 7.62 10.01
CA LEU A 85 -7.96 8.17 9.14
C LEU A 85 -8.37 8.12 7.66
N LEU A 86 -8.74 6.94 7.16
CA LEU A 86 -9.30 6.85 5.82
C LEU A 86 -10.79 7.22 5.85
N PRO A 87 -11.25 8.13 4.99
CA PRO A 87 -12.66 8.49 4.95
C PRO A 87 -13.51 7.33 4.42
N SER A 88 -14.56 6.95 5.17
CA SER A 88 -15.39 5.76 4.91
C SER A 88 -16.88 6.06 4.76
N GLU A 89 -17.26 7.32 4.53
CA GLU A 89 -18.65 7.72 4.33
C GLU A 89 -19.29 7.03 3.11
N ALA A 90 -20.57 6.72 3.20
CA ALA A 90 -21.33 6.11 2.11
C ALA A 90 -21.28 6.99 0.85
N GLY A 91 -21.14 6.36 -0.32
CA GLY A 91 -21.01 7.06 -1.60
C GLY A 91 -19.61 7.60 -1.91
N ARG A 92 -18.65 7.51 -0.98
CA ARG A 92 -17.26 7.95 -1.18
C ARG A 92 -16.34 6.81 -1.59
N THR A 93 -16.62 6.17 -2.73
CA THR A 93 -15.67 5.20 -3.31
C THR A 93 -14.49 5.95 -3.90
N THR A 94 -13.28 5.61 -3.47
CA THR A 94 -12.05 6.11 -4.08
C THR A 94 -11.92 5.61 -5.53
N MET A 95 -12.06 6.52 -6.50
CA MET A 95 -11.94 6.19 -7.93
C MET A 95 -10.52 6.35 -8.47
N CYS A 96 -9.68 7.13 -7.76
CA CYS A 96 -8.27 7.33 -8.09
C CYS A 96 -7.41 6.24 -7.44
N PRO A 97 -6.54 5.55 -8.20
CA PRO A 97 -5.55 4.67 -7.60
C PRO A 97 -4.76 5.42 -6.52
N THR A 98 -4.76 4.86 -5.32
CA THR A 98 -4.21 5.49 -4.12
C THR A 98 -3.17 4.55 -3.51
N GLU A 99 -1.98 5.08 -3.24
CA GLU A 99 -0.92 4.39 -2.54
C GLU A 99 -0.69 5.07 -1.19
N LEU A 100 -0.76 4.29 -0.11
CA LEU A 100 -0.25 4.67 1.20
C LEU A 100 1.03 3.86 1.42
N PHE A 101 2.15 4.54 1.61
CA PHE A 101 3.44 3.86 1.67
C PHE A 101 4.36 4.48 2.71
N TYR A 102 5.25 3.66 3.24
CA TYR A 102 6.36 4.10 4.07
C TYR A 102 7.66 3.74 3.36
N ASP A 103 8.41 4.76 2.94
CA ASP A 103 9.73 4.60 2.35
C ASP A 103 10.74 4.35 3.47
N SER A 104 11.22 3.11 3.55
CA SER A 104 12.22 2.73 4.55
C SER A 104 13.61 3.28 4.25
N GLU A 105 13.93 3.57 2.99
CA GLU A 105 15.24 4.12 2.60
C GLU A 105 15.33 5.60 2.98
N HIS A 106 14.26 6.36 2.73
CA HIS A 106 14.20 7.80 3.00
C HIS A 106 13.51 8.15 4.33
N GLN A 107 13.02 7.15 5.06
CA GLN A 107 12.38 7.27 6.39
C GLN A 107 11.17 8.22 6.45
N HIS A 108 10.32 8.22 5.42
CA HIS A 108 9.10 9.02 5.44
C HIS A 108 7.88 8.23 4.93
N ALA A 109 6.72 8.53 5.50
CA ALA A 109 5.44 8.04 5.02
C ALA A 109 4.83 9.04 4.03
N TYR A 110 4.11 8.53 3.03
CA TYR A 110 3.41 9.37 2.08
C TYR A 110 2.13 8.71 1.58
N ILE A 111 1.27 9.56 1.03
CA ILE A 111 0.17 9.17 0.18
C ILE A 111 0.43 9.66 -1.24
N ARG A 112 0.20 8.79 -2.22
CA ARG A 112 0.25 9.12 -3.64
C ARG A 112 -1.09 8.84 -4.29
N LEU A 113 -1.55 9.80 -5.09
CA LEU A 113 -2.78 9.72 -5.86
C LEU A 113 -2.44 9.77 -7.34
N LEU A 114 -2.91 8.78 -8.09
CA LEU A 114 -2.84 8.80 -9.54
C LEU A 114 -4.07 9.55 -10.07
N PRO A 115 -3.90 10.60 -10.91
CA PRO A 115 -5.02 11.36 -11.46
C PRO A 115 -6.00 10.45 -12.21
N ILE A 116 -7.30 10.74 -12.10
CA ILE A 116 -8.37 9.92 -12.68
C ILE A 116 -8.26 9.83 -14.21
N GLU A 117 -7.71 10.87 -14.85
CA GLU A 117 -7.51 10.99 -16.29
C GLU A 117 -6.55 9.93 -16.84
N THR A 118 -5.69 9.35 -16.00
CA THR A 118 -4.79 8.25 -16.41
C THR A 118 -5.54 7.01 -16.87
N ARG A 119 -6.82 6.85 -16.49
CA ARG A 119 -7.72 5.78 -16.99
C ARG A 119 -7.97 5.86 -18.49
N LEU A 120 -7.73 7.01 -19.12
CA LEU A 120 -7.86 7.18 -20.58
C LEU A 120 -6.66 6.63 -21.35
N ASN A 121 -5.58 6.28 -20.65
CA ASN A 121 -4.35 5.76 -21.25
C ASN A 121 -4.29 4.23 -21.09
N ASP A 122 -3.58 3.57 -22.00
CA ASP A 122 -3.37 2.11 -21.94
C ASP A 122 -2.25 1.70 -20.95
N THR A 123 -1.58 2.67 -20.32
CA THR A 123 -0.52 2.43 -19.34
C THR A 123 -1.09 1.83 -18.06
N SER A 124 -0.50 0.73 -17.61
CA SER A 124 -0.92 0.03 -16.41
C SER A 124 -0.54 0.81 -15.13
N ILE A 125 -1.26 0.54 -14.03
CA ILE A 125 -0.90 1.11 -12.72
C ILE A 125 0.53 0.68 -12.32
N ALA A 126 0.92 -0.56 -12.63
CA ALA A 126 2.26 -1.06 -12.34
C ALA A 126 3.35 -0.25 -13.04
N GLU A 127 3.14 0.11 -14.31
CA GLU A 127 4.07 1.00 -15.04
C GLU A 127 4.05 2.41 -14.47
N TYR A 128 2.88 2.95 -14.11
CA TYR A 128 2.81 4.26 -13.45
C TYR A 128 3.55 4.29 -12.12
N LYS A 129 3.58 3.20 -11.34
CA LYS A 129 4.31 3.16 -10.07
C LYS A 129 5.81 3.40 -10.24
N GLU A 130 6.38 3.00 -11.37
CA GLU A 130 7.79 3.20 -11.69
C GLU A 130 8.11 4.65 -12.14
N ASP A 131 7.09 5.46 -12.39
CA ASP A 131 7.24 6.86 -12.78
C ASP A 131 6.52 7.83 -11.81
N PRO A 132 7.19 8.26 -10.73
CA PRO A 132 6.63 9.14 -9.72
C PRO A 132 6.09 10.47 -10.24
N ILE A 133 6.50 10.93 -11.43
CA ILE A 133 6.07 12.24 -11.98
C ILE A 133 4.56 12.31 -12.24
N HIS A 134 3.93 11.15 -12.47
CA HIS A 134 2.51 11.05 -12.73
C HIS A 134 1.65 11.07 -11.46
N TRP A 135 2.28 11.00 -10.28
CA TRP A 135 1.59 10.92 -9.00
C TRP A 135 1.58 12.27 -8.30
N THR A 136 0.44 12.61 -7.71
CA THR A 136 0.38 13.67 -6.71
C THR A 136 0.77 13.06 -5.37
N SER A 137 1.91 13.47 -4.82
CA SER A 137 2.45 12.95 -3.56
C SER A 137 2.25 13.95 -2.43
N MET A 138 1.84 13.45 -1.27
CA MET A 138 1.76 14.22 -0.03
C MET A 138 2.45 13.43 1.08
N GLU A 139 3.27 14.10 1.87
CA GLU A 139 3.92 13.48 3.02
C GLU A 139 2.90 13.29 4.15
N LEU A 140 3.05 12.18 4.88
CA LEU A 140 2.24 11.87 6.05
C LEU A 140 3.05 12.15 7.31
N ASP A 141 2.58 13.10 8.11
CA ASP A 141 3.12 13.40 9.43
C ASP A 141 2.62 12.35 10.44
N LEU A 142 3.50 11.41 10.80
CA LEU A 142 3.17 10.32 11.73
C LEU A 142 3.10 10.78 13.20
N GLU A 143 3.67 11.95 13.52
CA GLU A 143 3.71 12.49 14.88
C GLU A 143 2.50 13.39 15.17
N ASN A 144 1.91 13.97 14.12
CA ASN A 144 0.70 14.77 14.23
C ASN A 144 -0.45 14.11 13.48
N PRO A 145 -1.37 13.45 14.22
CA PRO A 145 -2.58 12.93 13.63
C PRO A 145 -3.29 14.03 12.82
N ASP A 146 -3.60 15.22 13.35
CA ASP A 146 -4.41 16.22 12.63
C ASP A 146 -3.92 16.52 11.21
N ASN A 147 -2.61 16.68 11.04
CA ASN A 147 -1.97 16.81 9.73
C ASN A 147 -2.19 15.58 8.83
N MET A 148 -2.05 14.37 9.38
CA MET A 148 -2.32 13.13 8.66
C MET A 148 -3.78 12.99 8.20
N ALA A 149 -4.76 13.42 9.01
CA ALA A 149 -6.17 13.36 8.59
C ALA A 149 -6.46 14.34 7.47
N GLU A 150 -5.85 15.52 7.52
CA GLU A 150 -5.95 16.52 6.47
C GLU A 150 -5.39 15.98 5.14
N ALA A 151 -4.22 15.32 5.17
CA ALA A 151 -3.67 14.66 3.99
C ALA A 151 -4.63 13.59 3.42
N PHE A 152 -5.32 12.82 4.26
CA PHE A 152 -6.32 11.85 3.81
C PHE A 152 -7.60 12.48 3.23
N GLN A 153 -7.89 13.76 3.48
CA GLN A 153 -9.02 14.44 2.81
C GLN A 153 -8.82 14.55 1.30
N GLU A 154 -7.58 14.49 0.81
CA GLU A 154 -7.28 14.52 -0.63
C GLU A 154 -7.88 13.32 -1.37
N ILE A 155 -8.01 12.16 -0.70
CA ILE A 155 -8.64 10.94 -1.26
C ILE A 155 -10.11 11.17 -1.61
N VAL A 156 -10.80 12.06 -0.88
CA VAL A 156 -12.25 12.29 -1.01
C VAL A 156 -12.61 13.58 -1.74
N LYS A 157 -11.62 14.26 -2.32
CA LYS A 157 -11.92 15.39 -3.20
C LYS A 157 -12.73 14.93 -4.41
N VAL A 158 -13.72 15.75 -4.76
CA VAL A 158 -14.61 15.50 -5.90
C VAL A 158 -14.27 16.49 -7.01
N LYS A 159 -14.17 15.98 -8.24
CA LYS A 159 -14.09 16.77 -9.46
C LYS A 159 -15.40 16.62 -10.22
N ALA A 160 -16.12 17.72 -10.40
CA ALA A 160 -17.28 17.74 -11.28
C ALA A 160 -16.80 17.75 -12.74
N VAL A 161 -17.33 16.85 -13.55
CA VAL A 161 -17.00 16.71 -14.98
C VAL A 161 -18.28 16.63 -15.81
N PRO A 162 -18.25 17.03 -17.10
CA PRO A 162 -19.36 16.78 -18.01
C PRO A 162 -19.66 15.28 -18.15
N ALA A 163 -20.92 14.93 -18.41
CA ALA A 163 -21.34 13.53 -18.59
C ALA A 163 -20.51 12.80 -19.67
N GLU A 164 -20.16 13.48 -20.76
CA GLU A 164 -19.31 12.92 -21.82
C GLU A 164 -17.92 12.50 -21.31
N GLU A 165 -17.30 13.29 -20.43
CA GLU A 165 -16.01 12.95 -19.82
C GLU A 165 -16.16 11.79 -18.83
N ALA A 166 -17.24 11.78 -18.04
CA ALA A 166 -17.52 10.67 -17.13
C ALA A 166 -17.72 9.34 -17.87
N ILE A 167 -18.39 9.35 -19.04
CA ILE A 167 -18.55 8.17 -19.91
C ILE A 167 -17.18 7.70 -20.42
N LYS A 168 -16.33 8.62 -20.92
CA LYS A 168 -14.98 8.28 -21.40
C LYS A 168 -14.11 7.66 -20.31
N LEU A 169 -14.25 8.12 -19.06
CA LEU A 169 -13.55 7.56 -17.90
C LEU A 169 -14.14 6.24 -17.38
N GLY A 170 -15.27 5.80 -17.94
CA GLY A 170 -16.02 4.62 -17.49
C GLY A 170 -16.64 4.79 -16.10
N LEU A 171 -17.00 6.02 -15.74
CA LEU A 171 -17.58 6.39 -14.43
C LEU A 171 -19.09 6.65 -14.49
N TYR A 172 -19.65 6.67 -15.70
CA TYR A 172 -21.09 6.91 -15.92
C TYR A 172 -21.59 6.06 -17.08
N ASP A 173 -22.72 5.41 -16.87
CA ASP A 173 -23.46 4.66 -17.89
C ASP A 173 -24.95 5.01 -17.75
N GLU A 174 -25.55 5.52 -18.83
CA GLU A 174 -26.97 5.92 -18.87
C GLU A 174 -27.92 4.75 -18.61
N SER A 175 -27.48 3.52 -18.89
CA SER A 175 -28.26 2.30 -18.68
C SER A 175 -28.10 1.71 -17.28
N ASP A 176 -27.09 2.13 -16.52
CA ASP A 176 -26.80 1.63 -15.18
C ASP A 176 -27.58 2.38 -14.11
N THR A 177 -28.74 1.83 -13.74
CA THR A 177 -29.60 2.37 -12.67
C THR A 177 -28.95 2.43 -11.28
N HIS A 178 -27.80 1.78 -11.05
CA HIS A 178 -27.06 1.86 -9.78
C HIS A 178 -26.12 3.07 -9.69
N LEU A 179 -25.61 3.58 -10.82
CA LEU A 179 -24.77 4.78 -10.89
C LEU A 179 -25.59 6.08 -10.99
N ASN A 180 -26.87 5.96 -11.35
CA ASN A 180 -27.76 7.08 -11.68
C ASN A 180 -28.63 7.57 -10.51
N ASN A 181 -28.45 7.04 -9.29
CA ASN A 181 -29.10 7.57 -8.09
C ASN A 181 -28.06 8.20 -7.15
N PRO A 182 -28.21 9.51 -6.82
CA PRO A 182 -27.32 10.21 -5.89
C PRO A 182 -27.42 9.69 -4.45
#